data_AF-A0A386PKV7-F1
#
_entry.id   AF-A0A386PKV7-F1
#
_cell.length_a   1.000
_cell.length_b   1.000
_cell.length_c   1.000
_cell.angle_alpha   90.00
_cell.angle_beta   90.00
_cell.angle_gamma   90.00
#
_symmetry.space_group_name_H-M   'P 1'
#
loop_
_entity.id
_entity.type
_entity.pdbx_description
1 polymer ?
#
loop_
_entity_poly.entity_id
_entity_poly.type
_entity_poly.pdbx_seq_one_letter_code
_entity_poly.pdbx_strand_id
1 'polypeptide(L)'
;MTSDELNRYIDDKFMLILDKVSNIRNRLYKILKEIKKGNFDDIEYELSEIENLINNVNVSQAEFMSDDKFVKNVYLSLTIFNIQNCIMGLLSEKNLIEELIYLNKKIQGK
;
A
#
# COMPACT_ATOMS: atom_id res chain seq x y z
N MET A 1 -17.74 21.34 -13.44
CA MET A 1 -16.51 21.32 -12.64
C MET A 1 -15.41 21.95 -13.47
N THR A 2 -14.74 22.96 -12.96
CA THR A 2 -13.58 23.58 -13.62
C THR A 2 -12.37 22.64 -13.55
N SER A 3 -11.34 22.88 -14.37
CA SER A 3 -10.09 22.10 -14.31
C SER A 3 -9.47 22.12 -12.90
N ASP A 4 -9.55 23.26 -12.20
CA ASP A 4 -8.97 23.42 -10.85
C ASP A 4 -9.79 22.70 -9.78
N GLU A 5 -11.11 22.64 -9.92
CA GLU A 5 -11.96 21.83 -9.05
C GLU A 5 -11.71 20.33 -9.26
N LEU A 6 -11.51 19.90 -10.51
CA LEU A 6 -11.16 18.52 -10.83
C LEU A 6 -9.80 18.13 -10.22
N ASN A 7 -8.78 18.98 -10.38
CA ASN A 7 -7.44 18.71 -9.86
C ASN A 7 -7.43 18.66 -8.32
N ARG A 8 -8.13 19.56 -7.64
CA ARG A 8 -8.29 19.49 -6.17
C ARG A 8 -8.98 18.21 -5.71
N TYR A 9 -10.04 17.79 -6.40
CA TYR A 9 -10.70 16.52 -6.10
C TYR A 9 -9.76 15.32 -6.28
N ILE A 10 -8.93 15.33 -7.33
CA ILE A 10 -7.89 14.30 -7.56
C ILE A 10 -6.88 14.29 -6.42
N ASP A 11 -6.39 15.46 -6.00
CA ASP A 11 -5.40 15.60 -4.93
C ASP A 11 -5.91 15.09 -3.59
N ASP A 12 -7.16 15.43 -3.23
CA ASP A 12 -7.78 14.96 -1.98
C ASP A 12 -7.87 13.42 -1.97
N LYS A 13 -8.26 12.81 -3.09
CA LYS A 13 -8.31 11.35 -3.23
C LYS A 13 -6.93 10.72 -3.16
N PHE A 14 -5.93 11.35 -3.78
CA PHE A 14 -4.55 10.90 -3.75
C PHE A 14 -3.97 10.94 -2.32
N MET A 15 -4.22 12.01 -1.57
CA MET A 15 -3.75 12.16 -0.20
C MET A 15 -4.35 11.09 0.73
N LEU A 16 -5.63 10.73 0.55
CA LEU A 16 -6.24 9.62 1.30
C LEU A 16 -5.58 8.26 1.01
N ILE A 17 -5.16 8.04 -0.24
CA ILE A 17 -4.42 6.83 -0.62
C ILE A 17 -3.01 6.84 -0.02
N LEU A 18 -2.31 7.98 -0.07
CA LEU A 18 -0.97 8.13 0.50
C LEU A 18 -0.94 7.91 2.02
N ASP A 19 -1.95 8.39 2.73
CA ASP A 19 -2.06 8.16 4.18
C ASP A 19 -2.19 6.67 4.49
N LYS A 20 -3.07 5.96 3.77
CA LYS A 20 -3.21 4.50 3.88
C LYS A 20 -1.90 3.77 3.55
N VAL A 21 -1.23 4.15 2.46
CA VAL A 21 0.06 3.58 2.06
C VAL A 21 1.10 3.77 3.16
N SER A 22 1.17 4.98 3.72
CA SER A 22 2.12 5.33 4.78
C SER A 22 1.86 4.52 6.05
N ASN A 23 0.58 4.33 6.42
CA ASN A 23 0.20 3.48 7.53
C ASN A 23 0.60 2.01 7.30
N ILE A 24 0.31 1.45 6.12
CA ILE A 24 0.69 0.07 5.78
C ILE A 24 2.20 -0.12 5.88
N ARG A 25 2.98 0.79 5.27
CA ARG A 25 4.45 0.74 5.32
C ARG A 25 4.97 0.78 6.76
N ASN A 26 4.39 1.62 7.62
CA ASN A 26 4.73 1.66 9.03
C ASN A 26 4.46 0.32 9.73
N ARG A 27 3.29 -0.29 9.50
CA ARG A 27 2.95 -1.62 10.04
C ARG A 27 3.93 -2.69 9.57
N LEU A 28 4.27 -2.73 8.27
CA LEU A 28 5.29 -3.63 7.72
C LEU A 28 6.65 -3.47 8.42
N TYR A 29 7.13 -2.25 8.64
CA TYR A 29 8.40 -2.04 9.33
C TYR A 29 8.34 -2.34 10.83
N LYS A 30 7.18 -2.20 11.48
CA LYS A 30 6.98 -2.70 12.85
C LYS A 30 7.11 -4.22 12.91
N ILE A 31 6.48 -4.94 11.99
CA ILE A 31 6.65 -6.40 11.85
C ILE A 31 8.13 -6.74 11.68
N LEU A 32 8.84 -6.08 10.76
CA LEU A 32 10.27 -6.29 10.55
C LEU A 32 11.10 -6.08 11.84
N LYS A 33 10.73 -5.10 12.66
CA LYS A 33 11.38 -4.84 13.95
C LYS A 33 11.14 -5.96 14.96
N GLU A 34 9.96 -6.55 14.99
CA GLU A 34 9.63 -7.68 15.88
C GLU A 34 10.31 -8.98 15.44
N ILE A 35 10.35 -9.26 14.13
CA ILE A 35 11.07 -10.41 13.55
C ILE A 35 12.56 -10.37 13.93
N LYS A 36 13.18 -9.19 13.87
CA LYS A 36 14.59 -9.01 14.27
C LYS A 36 14.85 -9.36 15.73
N LYS A 37 13.83 -9.29 16.59
CA LYS A 37 13.90 -9.69 18.00
C LYS A 37 13.51 -11.16 18.22
N GLY A 38 13.15 -11.89 17.16
CA GLY A 38 12.62 -13.26 17.26
C GLY A 38 11.21 -13.34 17.82
N ASN A 39 10.48 -12.22 17.85
CA ASN A 39 9.07 -12.18 18.20
C ASN A 39 8.25 -12.44 16.94
N PHE A 40 7.50 -13.54 16.92
CA PHE A 40 6.68 -13.96 15.79
C PHE A 40 5.18 -13.97 16.11
N ASP A 41 4.81 -13.50 17.30
CA ASP A 41 3.42 -13.49 17.75
C ASP A 41 2.61 -12.54 16.87
N ASP A 42 1.41 -12.98 16.48
CA ASP A 42 0.44 -12.23 15.67
C ASP A 42 0.93 -11.74 14.28
N ILE A 43 2.13 -12.11 13.84
CA ILE A 43 2.68 -11.66 12.55
C ILE A 43 1.81 -12.11 11.37
N GLU A 44 1.32 -13.35 11.39
CA GLU A 44 0.49 -13.88 10.29
C GLU A 44 -0.87 -13.16 10.21
N TYR A 45 -1.46 -12.86 11.37
CA TYR A 45 -2.67 -12.04 11.44
C TYR A 45 -2.42 -10.62 10.91
N GLU A 46 -1.35 -9.98 11.37
CA GLU A 46 -1.00 -8.62 10.95
C GLU A 46 -0.69 -8.53 9.44
N LEU A 47 0.00 -9.53 8.88
CA LEU A 47 0.23 -9.63 7.44
C LEU A 47 -1.07 -9.81 6.65
N SER A 48 -2.01 -10.61 7.14
CA SER A 48 -3.34 -10.75 6.53
C SER A 48 -4.11 -9.42 6.54
N GLU A 49 -4.04 -8.67 7.63
CA GLU A 49 -4.67 -7.35 7.72
C GLU A 49 -4.03 -6.34 6.75
N ILE A 50 -2.70 -6.40 6.59
CA ILE A 50 -1.98 -5.58 5.61
C ILE A 50 -2.37 -5.96 4.18
N GLU A 51 -2.48 -7.25 3.86
CA GLU A 51 -2.93 -7.74 2.55
C GLU A 51 -4.33 -7.19 2.22
N ASN A 52 -5.26 -7.25 3.18
CA ASN A 52 -6.60 -6.68 3.04
C ASN A 52 -6.56 -5.17 2.77
N LEU A 53 -5.70 -4.43 3.47
CA LEU A 53 -5.54 -2.99 3.25
C LEU A 53 -4.95 -2.68 1.86
N ILE A 54 -3.96 -3.43 1.40
CA ILE A 54 -3.39 -3.26 0.06
C ILE A 54 -4.45 -3.53 -1.01
N ASN A 55 -5.25 -4.59 -0.84
CA ASN A 55 -6.36 -4.91 -1.73
C ASN A 55 -7.41 -3.80 -1.78
N ASN A 56 -7.77 -3.22 -0.62
CA ASN A 56 -8.69 -2.08 -0.57
C ASN A 56 -8.15 -0.84 -1.31
N VAL A 57 -6.84 -0.58 -1.23
CA VAL A 57 -6.21 0.52 -1.97
C VAL A 57 -6.20 0.23 -3.48
N ASN A 58 -5.92 -1.00 -3.90
CA ASN A 58 -6.00 -1.44 -5.30
C ASN A 58 -7.42 -1.28 -5.87
N VAL A 59 -8.45 -1.68 -5.12
CA VAL A 59 -9.86 -1.49 -5.53
C VAL A 59 -10.18 0.00 -5.67
N SER A 60 -9.79 0.82 -4.69
CA SER A 60 -9.99 2.27 -4.73
C SER A 60 -9.32 2.92 -5.96
N GLN A 61 -8.13 2.44 -6.33
CA GLN A 61 -7.43 2.88 -7.54
C GLN A 61 -8.19 2.46 -8.81
N ALA A 62 -8.67 1.22 -8.89
CA ALA A 62 -9.42 0.74 -10.05
C ALA A 62 -10.74 1.50 -10.26
N GLU A 63 -11.46 1.80 -9.17
CA GLU A 63 -12.65 2.65 -9.20
C GLU A 63 -12.33 4.04 -9.73
N PHE A 64 -11.22 4.63 -9.27
CA PHE A 64 -10.78 5.94 -9.71
C PHE A 64 -10.40 5.99 -11.20
N MET A 65 -9.82 4.91 -11.74
CA MET A 65 -9.51 4.77 -13.17
C MET A 65 -10.76 4.60 -14.04
N SER A 66 -11.88 4.16 -13.46
CA SER A 66 -13.11 3.83 -14.17
C SER A 66 -14.13 4.97 -14.19
N ASP A 67 -13.88 6.08 -13.48
CA ASP A 67 -14.80 7.22 -13.45
C ASP A 67 -14.70 8.03 -14.76
N ASP A 68 -15.82 8.17 -15.47
CA ASP A 68 -15.89 8.78 -16.81
C ASP A 68 -15.41 10.25 -16.84
N LYS A 69 -15.33 10.93 -15.69
CA LYS A 69 -14.83 12.30 -15.57
C LYS A 69 -13.34 12.43 -15.90
N PHE A 70 -12.65 11.32 -16.07
CA PHE A 70 -11.19 11.23 -16.06
C PHE A 70 -10.53 10.92 -17.40
N VAL A 71 -11.30 10.51 -18.41
CA VAL A 71 -10.83 9.93 -19.69
C VAL A 71 -9.97 10.88 -20.55
N LYS A 72 -9.76 12.15 -20.14
CA LYS A 72 -9.01 13.16 -20.92
C LYS A 72 -8.00 14.01 -20.13
N ASN A 73 -7.64 13.65 -18.89
CA ASN A 73 -6.76 14.49 -18.06
C ASN A 73 -5.37 13.86 -17.85
N VAL A 74 -4.31 14.50 -18.37
CA VAL A 74 -2.90 14.08 -18.18
C VAL A 74 -2.46 14.13 -16.70
N TYR A 75 -2.99 15.07 -15.91
CA TYR A 75 -2.71 15.19 -14.48
C TYR A 75 -3.13 13.93 -13.71
N LEU A 76 -4.24 13.35 -14.12
CA LEU A 76 -4.72 12.11 -13.56
C LEU A 76 -3.78 10.94 -13.85
N SER A 77 -3.25 10.85 -15.07
CA SER A 77 -2.31 9.78 -15.45
C SER A 77 -1.08 9.76 -14.55
N LEU A 78 -0.53 10.93 -14.20
CA LEU A 78 0.59 11.05 -13.27
C LEU A 78 0.21 10.63 -11.85
N THR A 79 -0.96 11.04 -11.39
CA THR A 79 -1.46 10.70 -10.04
C THR A 79 -1.70 9.19 -9.90
N ILE A 80 -2.36 8.57 -10.89
CA ILE A 80 -2.57 7.12 -10.94
C ILE A 80 -1.25 6.37 -10.97
N PHE A 81 -0.30 6.81 -11.79
CA PHE A 81 1.03 6.21 -11.86
C PHE A 81 1.73 6.25 -10.49
N ASN A 82 1.64 7.36 -9.77
CA ASN A 82 2.21 7.46 -8.42
C ASN A 82 1.51 6.53 -7.41
N ILE A 83 0.18 6.41 -7.47
CA ILE A 83 -0.58 5.46 -6.65
C ILE A 83 -0.10 4.02 -6.93
N GLN A 84 -0.03 3.64 -8.20
CA GLN A 84 0.42 2.31 -8.64
C GLN A 84 1.82 2.00 -8.13
N ASN A 85 2.76 2.94 -8.28
CA ASN A 85 4.12 2.77 -7.76
C ASN A 85 4.15 2.57 -6.25
N CYS A 86 3.32 3.32 -5.50
CA CYS A 86 3.22 3.15 -4.06
C CYS A 86 2.72 1.75 -3.68
N ILE A 87 1.67 1.27 -4.34
CA ILE A 87 1.09 -0.05 -4.05
C ILE A 87 2.05 -1.17 -4.42
N MET A 88 2.67 -1.10 -5.61
CA MET A 88 3.68 -2.07 -6.02
C MET A 88 4.88 -2.09 -5.06
N GLY A 89 5.28 -0.92 -4.55
CA GLY A 89 6.29 -0.82 -3.50
C GLY A 89 5.89 -1.57 -2.22
N LEU A 90 4.65 -1.39 -1.75
CA LEU A 90 4.14 -2.10 -0.57
C LEU A 90 4.08 -3.62 -0.76
N LEU A 91 3.63 -4.08 -1.93
CA LEU A 91 3.60 -5.51 -2.26
C LEU A 91 5.00 -6.12 -2.25
N SER A 92 5.96 -5.43 -2.86
CA SER A 92 7.37 -5.86 -2.86
C SER A 92 7.94 -5.89 -1.44
N GLU A 93 7.70 -4.85 -0.64
CA GLU A 93 8.12 -4.77 0.77
C GLU A 93 7.51 -5.89 1.60
N LYS A 94 6.21 -6.17 1.45
CA LYS A 94 5.51 -7.26 2.13
C LYS A 94 6.14 -8.61 1.78
N ASN A 95 6.28 -8.92 0.49
CA ASN A 95 6.84 -10.20 0.04
C ASN A 95 8.27 -10.41 0.57
N LEU A 96 9.10 -9.35 0.57
CA LEU A 96 10.44 -9.40 1.15
C LEU A 96 10.40 -9.65 2.67
N ILE A 97 9.46 -9.03 3.39
CA ILE A 97 9.29 -9.26 4.83
C ILE A 97 8.84 -10.70 5.11
N GLU A 98 7.95 -11.28 4.30
CA GLU A 98 7.55 -12.70 4.39
C GLU A 98 8.74 -13.64 4.24
N GLU A 99 9.61 -13.40 3.26
CA GLU A 99 10.86 -14.16 3.09
C GLU A 99 11.82 -13.98 4.28
N LEU A 100 11.93 -12.75 4.81
CA LEU A 100 12.74 -12.49 6.00
C LEU A 100 12.19 -13.20 7.24
N ILE A 101 10.86 -13.31 7.40
CA ILE A 101 10.23 -14.11 8.47
C ILE A 101 10.66 -15.57 8.33
N TYR A 102 10.49 -16.14 7.14
CA TYR A 102 10.83 -17.52 6.86
C TYR A 102 12.29 -17.83 7.18
N LEU A 103 13.21 -16.98 6.70
CA LEU A 103 14.65 -17.13 6.98
C LEU A 103 14.96 -17.00 8.47
N ASN A 104 14.33 -16.05 9.18
CA ASN A 104 14.59 -15.83 10.60
C ASN A 104 14.08 -16.99 11.46
N LYS A 105 12.88 -17.51 11.17
CA LYS A 105 12.33 -18.73 11.79
C LYS A 105 13.31 -19.91 11.63
N LYS A 106 13.79 -20.14 10.40
CA LYS A 106 14.79 -21.19 10.10
C LYS A 106 16.11 -21.04 10.86
N ILE A 107 16.65 -19.82 10.98
CA ILE A 107 17.89 -19.55 11.72
C ILE A 107 17.71 -19.79 13.23
N GLN A 108 16.55 -19.43 13.78
CA GLN A 108 16.25 -19.58 15.20
C GLN A 108 15.74 -20.98 15.59
N GLY A 109 15.55 -21.89 14.61
CA GLY A 109 14.97 -23.20 14.85
C GLY A 109 13.50 -23.16 15.27
N LYS A 110 12.78 -22.10 14.87
CA LYS A 110 11.35 -21.91 15.06
C LYS A 110 10.57 -22.20 13.78
#